data_AF-A0A943G2B2-F1
#
_entry.id   AF-A0A943G2B2-F1
#
_cell.length_a   1.000
_cell.length_b   1.000
_cell.length_c   1.000
_cell.angle_alpha   90.00
_cell.angle_beta   90.00
_cell.angle_gamma   90.00
#
_symmetry.space_group_name_H-M   'P 1'
#
loop_
_entity.id
_entity.type
_entity.pdbx_description
1 polymer ?
#
loop_
_entity_poly.entity_id
_entity_poly.type
_entity_poly.pdbx_seq_one_letter_code
_entity_poly.pdbx_strand_id
1 'polypeptide(L)'
;MEDKSTNEKVGIFIIVFLLSLIVIIIILYLLGIFNRRPNEANIIVDDAVMFKYSKKKWVTASPNSYSNYNWDKFKIYSNNTYIGTKSIFTTDGKWYVFEKNREAVNVPGDKLYLGGKIKTTHKSFNQTNVNTTDWTYIHKVLDHYNIPRDVQNDYTYAFKVNYDFDNDNKDEVMYIVSNLFSDHDVSSSYSFIFVNDNGNNKVIYGKIYGEGANLSGCYAYLYGIIEVEGTKGSQIITKCSHYSVGNNDEYGLYQFNNNKYQLLLYSK
;
A
#
# COMPACT_ATOMS: atom_id res chain seq x y z
N MET A 1 53.46 43.52 -27.19
CA MET A 1 53.45 43.24 -25.74
C MET A 1 52.00 43.32 -25.29
N GLU A 2 51.34 42.18 -25.10
CA GLU A 2 50.06 42.19 -24.39
C GLU A 2 50.31 42.73 -22.98
N ASP A 3 49.53 43.73 -22.60
CA ASP A 3 49.66 44.44 -21.34
C ASP A 3 49.34 43.48 -20.19
N LYS A 4 50.37 43.09 -19.43
CA LYS A 4 50.31 42.13 -18.32
C LYS A 4 49.23 42.52 -17.29
N SER A 5 48.97 43.82 -17.13
CA SER A 5 47.90 44.36 -16.28
C SER A 5 46.49 43.99 -16.76
N THR A 6 46.28 43.96 -18.08
CA THR A 6 44.98 43.64 -18.69
C THR A 6 44.65 42.16 -18.52
N ASN A 7 45.63 41.28 -18.73
CA ASN A 7 45.46 39.84 -18.53
C ASN A 7 45.18 39.47 -17.06
N GLU A 8 45.78 40.20 -16.11
CA GLU A 8 45.55 40.01 -14.67
C GLU A 8 44.14 40.44 -14.25
N LYS A 9 43.65 41.59 -14.76
CA LYS A 9 42.27 42.06 -14.52
C LYS A 9 41.22 41.13 -15.13
N VAL A 10 41.47 40.61 -16.33
CA VAL A 10 40.59 39.63 -16.99
C VAL A 10 40.56 38.32 -16.20
N GLY A 11 41.72 37.84 -15.71
CA GLY A 11 41.81 36.66 -14.86
C GLY A 11 41.02 36.80 -13.55
N ILE A 12 41.14 37.93 -12.86
CA ILE A 12 40.38 38.22 -11.64
C ILE A 12 38.87 38.24 -11.94
N PHE A 13 38.46 38.88 -13.04
CA PHE A 13 37.05 38.92 -13.44
C PHE A 13 36.47 37.53 -13.69
N ILE A 14 37.21 36.65 -14.38
CA ILE A 14 36.79 35.26 -14.64
C ILE A 14 36.63 34.48 -13.32
N ILE A 15 37.57 34.64 -12.38
CA ILE A 15 37.52 33.96 -11.08
C ILE A 15 36.29 34.41 -10.26
N VAL A 16 36.04 35.71 -10.20
CA VAL A 16 34.88 36.27 -9.48
C VAL A 16 33.57 35.80 -10.12
N PHE A 17 33.51 35.76 -11.45
CA PHE A 17 32.35 35.24 -12.18
C PHE A 17 32.09 33.76 -11.87
N LEU A 18 33.13 32.91 -11.90
CA LEU A 18 33.00 31.48 -11.56
C LEU A 18 32.55 31.26 -10.11
N LEU A 19 33.11 32.02 -9.16
CA LEU A 19 32.68 31.98 -7.76
C LEU A 19 31.21 32.37 -7.60
N SER A 20 30.77 33.42 -8.30
CA SER A 20 29.35 33.82 -8.28
C SER A 20 28.43 32.72 -8.84
N LEU A 21 28.87 32.01 -9.87
CA LEU A 21 28.11 30.93 -10.49
C LEU A 21 28.00 29.72 -9.57
N ILE A 22 29.06 29.36 -8.85
CA ILE A 22 29.06 28.31 -7.82
C ILE A 22 28.08 28.67 -6.70
N VAL A 23 28.10 29.91 -6.22
CA VAL A 23 27.18 30.37 -5.17
C VAL A 23 25.72 30.29 -5.65
N ILE A 24 25.42 30.70 -6.88
CA ILE A 24 24.08 30.57 -7.47
C ILE A 24 23.66 29.11 -7.54
N ILE A 25 24.52 28.19 -7.99
CA ILE A 25 24.22 26.75 -8.05
C ILE A 25 23.93 26.20 -6.64
N ILE A 26 24.71 26.59 -5.62
CA ILE A 26 24.47 26.19 -4.22
C ILE A 26 23.13 26.72 -3.73
N ILE A 27 22.78 27.98 -3.99
CA ILE A 27 21.48 28.56 -3.61
C ILE A 27 20.33 27.81 -4.32
N LEU A 28 20.44 27.55 -5.61
CA LEU A 28 19.44 26.79 -6.37
C LEU A 28 19.29 25.34 -5.86
N TYR A 29 20.40 24.72 -5.42
CA TYR A 29 20.40 23.41 -4.79
C TYR A 29 19.73 23.42 -3.41
N LEU A 30 20.05 24.41 -2.56
CA LEU A 30 19.44 24.61 -1.24
C LEU A 30 17.94 24.95 -1.32
N LEU A 31 17.53 25.73 -2.33
CA LEU A 31 16.12 25.99 -2.65
C LEU A 31 15.40 24.77 -3.23
N GLY A 32 16.10 23.65 -3.44
CA GLY A 32 15.51 22.41 -3.93
C GLY A 32 15.03 22.49 -5.38
N ILE A 33 15.46 23.50 -6.15
CA ILE A 33 15.03 23.71 -7.55
C ILE A 33 15.50 22.58 -8.46
N PHE A 34 16.61 21.92 -8.12
CA PHE A 34 17.10 20.69 -8.77
C PHE A 34 16.46 19.41 -8.19
N ASN A 35 15.86 19.49 -7.00
CA ASN A 35 15.25 18.37 -6.29
C ASN A 35 13.74 18.24 -6.63
N ARG A 36 13.43 18.30 -7.94
CA ARG A 36 12.07 18.37 -8.53
C ARG A 36 11.22 17.09 -8.37
N ARG A 37 11.54 16.20 -7.44
CA ARG A 37 10.60 15.10 -7.17
C ARG A 37 9.32 15.67 -6.58
N PRO A 38 8.14 15.30 -7.12
CA PRO A 38 6.87 15.74 -6.58
C PRO A 38 6.82 15.47 -5.08
N ASN A 39 6.17 16.35 -4.33
CA ASN A 39 5.86 16.06 -2.94
C ASN A 39 4.75 15.01 -2.90
N GLU A 40 5.15 13.74 -2.82
CA GLU A 40 4.27 12.58 -2.93
C GLU A 40 4.63 11.49 -1.92
N ALA A 41 3.66 10.64 -1.60
CA ALA A 41 3.87 9.34 -0.96
C ALA A 41 3.65 8.24 -2.02
N ASN A 42 4.50 7.23 -2.00
CA ASN A 42 4.46 6.08 -2.90
C ASN A 42 4.33 4.80 -2.07
N ILE A 43 3.33 3.99 -2.40
CA ILE A 43 3.05 2.70 -1.76
C ILE A 43 3.07 1.64 -2.87
N ILE A 44 4.04 0.73 -2.83
CA ILE A 44 4.11 -0.40 -3.77
C ILE A 44 3.66 -1.67 -3.05
N VAL A 45 2.87 -2.50 -3.73
CA VAL A 45 2.26 -3.71 -3.22
C VAL A 45 2.62 -4.89 -4.14
N ASP A 46 3.24 -5.95 -3.59
CA ASP A 46 3.58 -7.23 -4.25
C ASP A 46 4.38 -7.14 -5.56
N ASP A 47 5.09 -6.03 -5.74
CA ASP A 47 5.76 -5.69 -7.00
C ASP A 47 4.81 -5.41 -8.18
N ALA A 48 3.49 -5.42 -7.95
CA ALA A 48 2.46 -5.32 -9.00
C ALA A 48 1.95 -3.89 -9.17
N VAL A 49 1.47 -3.28 -8.08
CA VAL A 49 0.80 -1.97 -8.11
C VAL A 49 1.54 -0.94 -7.28
N MET A 50 1.58 0.30 -7.77
CA MET A 50 2.04 1.46 -7.02
C MET A 50 0.90 2.48 -6.88
N PHE A 51 0.46 2.71 -5.65
CA PHE A 51 -0.43 3.81 -5.30
C PHE A 51 0.38 5.07 -4.95
N LYS A 52 -0.04 6.20 -5.50
CA LYS A 52 0.58 7.50 -5.25
C LYS A 52 -0.40 8.44 -4.61
N TYR A 53 0.03 9.12 -3.56
CA TYR A 53 -0.68 10.24 -2.96
C TYR A 53 0.08 11.53 -3.22
N SER A 54 -0.53 12.46 -3.93
CA SER A 54 0.03 13.80 -4.14
C SER A 54 -1.09 14.81 -4.33
N LYS A 55 -0.86 16.08 -3.95
CA LYS A 55 -1.85 17.16 -4.11
C LYS A 55 -3.25 16.78 -3.57
N LYS A 56 -3.29 16.07 -2.44
CA LYS A 56 -4.52 15.56 -1.79
C LYS A 56 -5.34 14.58 -2.63
N LYS A 57 -4.72 13.88 -3.57
CA LYS A 57 -5.37 12.91 -4.45
C LYS A 57 -4.57 11.61 -4.51
N TRP A 58 -5.31 10.52 -4.56
CA TRP A 58 -4.80 9.18 -4.80
C TRP A 58 -4.88 8.87 -6.29
N VAL A 59 -3.81 8.30 -6.84
CA VAL A 59 -3.77 7.77 -8.21
C VAL A 59 -2.99 6.46 -8.25
N THR A 60 -3.38 5.54 -9.13
CA THR A 60 -2.55 4.38 -9.46
C THR A 60 -1.51 4.81 -10.48
N ALA A 61 -0.25 4.51 -10.21
CA ALA A 61 0.85 4.86 -11.11
C ALA A 61 0.85 3.97 -12.34
N SER A 62 1.12 4.57 -13.50
CA SER A 62 1.37 3.79 -14.72
C SER A 62 2.69 3.02 -14.59
N PRO A 63 2.75 1.74 -15.00
CA PRO A 63 3.98 0.95 -15.02
C PRO A 63 5.14 1.64 -15.75
N ASN A 64 4.85 2.41 -16.81
CA ASN A 64 5.86 3.19 -17.55
C ASN A 64 6.55 4.27 -16.69
N SER A 65 5.96 4.64 -15.55
CA SER A 65 6.53 5.62 -14.62
C SER A 65 7.37 4.98 -13.51
N TYR A 66 7.41 3.64 -13.41
CA TYR A 66 8.10 2.93 -12.33
C TYR A 66 9.62 3.18 -12.37
N SER A 67 10.22 3.22 -13.56
CA SER A 67 11.67 3.46 -13.72
C SER A 67 12.15 4.80 -13.15
N ASN A 68 11.25 5.76 -12.93
CA ASN A 68 11.58 7.05 -12.29
C ASN A 68 12.02 6.92 -10.82
N TYR A 69 11.71 5.78 -10.20
CA TYR A 69 12.08 5.46 -8.81
C TYR A 69 13.25 4.48 -8.72
N ASN A 70 13.90 4.16 -9.84
CA ASN A 70 15.07 3.30 -9.82
C ASN A 70 16.16 3.88 -8.93
N TRP A 71 16.69 3.03 -8.05
CA TRP A 71 17.68 3.30 -7.01
C TRP A 71 17.18 4.14 -5.82
N ASP A 72 15.90 4.48 -5.79
CA ASP A 72 15.32 5.18 -4.64
C ASP A 72 15.23 4.30 -3.41
N LYS A 73 15.36 4.93 -2.26
CA LYS A 73 15.23 4.26 -0.98
C LYS A 73 13.78 4.19 -0.54
N PHE A 74 13.33 2.97 -0.28
CA PHE A 74 12.01 2.67 0.27
C PHE A 74 12.17 1.90 1.57
N LYS A 75 11.27 2.14 2.52
CA LYS A 75 11.07 1.24 3.66
C LYS A 75 10.40 -0.03 3.15
N ILE A 76 11.02 -1.17 3.39
CA ILE A 76 10.57 -2.46 2.89
C ILE A 76 9.96 -3.25 4.04
N TYR A 77 8.81 -3.86 3.77
CA TYR A 77 8.12 -4.76 4.68
C TYR A 77 7.86 -6.09 3.96
N SER A 78 8.07 -7.18 4.69
CA SER A 78 7.79 -8.56 4.26
C SER A 78 6.89 -9.19 5.30
N ASN A 79 5.75 -9.74 4.89
CA ASN A 79 4.74 -10.34 5.78
C ASN A 79 4.47 -9.45 7.00
N ASN A 80 4.08 -8.19 6.75
CA ASN A 80 3.74 -7.21 7.78
C ASN A 80 4.92 -6.74 8.68
N THR A 81 6.15 -7.19 8.41
CA THR A 81 7.33 -6.91 9.25
C THR A 81 8.34 -6.02 8.51
N TYR A 82 8.84 -4.98 9.18
CA TYR A 82 9.86 -4.10 8.62
C TYR A 82 11.21 -4.80 8.50
N ILE A 83 11.80 -4.82 7.30
CA ILE A 83 13.09 -5.48 7.03
C ILE A 83 14.23 -4.50 6.66
N GLY A 84 13.93 -3.20 6.64
CA GLY A 84 14.93 -2.15 6.42
C GLY A 84 14.56 -1.14 5.34
N THR A 85 15.38 -0.10 5.24
CA THR A 85 15.28 0.89 4.16
C THR A 85 16.33 0.56 3.11
N LYS A 86 15.88 0.17 1.92
CA LYS A 86 16.73 -0.39 0.85
C LYS A 86 16.41 0.28 -0.48
N SER A 87 17.32 0.14 -1.45
CA SER A 87 17.10 0.68 -2.79
C SER A 87 16.21 -0.27 -3.59
N ILE A 88 15.33 0.29 -4.42
CA ILE A 88 14.49 -0.50 -5.34
C ILE A 88 14.90 -0.26 -6.78
N PHE A 89 14.67 -1.23 -7.65
CA PHE A 89 14.86 -1.10 -9.08
C PHE A 89 13.79 -1.89 -9.80
N THR A 90 13.27 -1.37 -10.91
CA THR A 90 12.28 -2.06 -11.72
C THR A 90 12.81 -2.45 -13.09
N THR A 91 12.43 -3.64 -13.54
CA THR A 91 12.53 -4.11 -14.93
C THR A 91 11.33 -4.99 -15.21
N ASP A 92 10.81 -4.95 -16.43
CA ASP A 92 9.66 -5.75 -16.87
C ASP A 92 8.42 -5.66 -15.96
N GLY A 93 8.19 -4.46 -15.40
CA GLY A 93 7.07 -4.18 -14.51
C GLY A 93 7.19 -4.78 -13.11
N LYS A 94 8.28 -5.49 -12.80
CA LYS A 94 8.55 -6.06 -11.47
C LYS A 94 9.54 -5.19 -10.70
N TRP A 95 9.43 -5.22 -9.38
CA TRP A 95 10.32 -4.53 -8.46
C TRP A 95 11.31 -5.49 -7.81
N TYR A 96 12.53 -5.01 -7.64
CA TYR A 96 13.65 -5.74 -7.08
C TYR A 96 14.29 -4.89 -6.00
N VAL A 97 14.75 -5.53 -4.93
CA VAL A 97 15.33 -4.86 -3.76
C VAL A 97 16.84 -5.05 -3.75
N PHE A 98 17.55 -3.99 -3.40
CA PHE A 98 19.01 -3.95 -3.37
C PHE A 98 19.53 -3.31 -2.10
N GLU A 99 20.60 -3.88 -1.57
CA GLU A 99 21.43 -3.24 -0.55
C GLU A 99 22.17 -2.02 -1.11
N LYS A 100 22.83 -1.26 -0.23
CA LYS A 100 23.60 -0.06 -0.59
C LYS A 100 24.71 -0.36 -1.62
N ASN A 101 25.33 -1.53 -1.57
CA ASN A 101 26.37 -2.00 -2.50
C ASN A 101 25.80 -2.59 -3.80
N ARG A 102 24.47 -2.52 -4.01
CA ARG A 102 23.76 -3.11 -5.15
C ARG A 102 23.75 -4.64 -5.18
N GLU A 103 23.95 -5.29 -4.04
CA GLU A 103 23.63 -6.71 -3.90
C GLU A 103 22.11 -6.88 -3.81
N ALA A 104 21.58 -7.83 -4.58
CA ALA A 104 20.15 -8.12 -4.60
C ALA A 104 19.70 -8.77 -3.28
N VAL A 105 18.52 -8.39 -2.80
CA VAL A 105 17.90 -8.91 -1.60
C VAL A 105 16.63 -9.65 -1.99
N ASN A 106 16.55 -10.93 -1.61
CA ASN A 106 15.32 -11.68 -1.73
C ASN A 106 14.35 -11.26 -0.60
N VAL A 107 13.16 -10.82 -0.97
CA VAL A 107 12.09 -10.43 -0.04
C VAL A 107 10.96 -11.43 -0.20
N PRO A 108 10.78 -12.38 0.75
CA PRO A 108 9.75 -13.41 0.64
C PRO A 108 8.35 -12.88 1.02
N GLY A 109 7.33 -13.65 0.64
CA GLY A 109 5.94 -13.39 1.04
C GLY A 109 5.37 -12.08 0.50
N ASP A 110 4.40 -11.53 1.24
CA ASP A 110 3.72 -10.29 0.89
C ASP A 110 4.66 -9.10 1.09
N LYS A 111 4.84 -8.31 0.03
CA LYS A 111 5.83 -7.21 -0.02
C LYS A 111 5.17 -5.85 -0.05
N LEU A 112 5.55 -4.98 0.89
CA LEU A 112 5.06 -3.61 0.93
C LEU A 112 6.24 -2.64 0.96
N TYR A 113 6.19 -1.65 0.07
CA TYR A 113 7.25 -0.66 -0.08
C TYR A 113 6.69 0.72 0.14
N LEU A 114 7.26 1.47 1.09
CA LEU A 114 6.86 2.84 1.40
C LEU A 114 7.99 3.82 1.10
N GLY A 115 7.72 4.80 0.24
CA GLY A 115 8.70 5.81 -0.16
C GLY A 115 8.04 7.14 -0.53
N GLY A 116 8.87 8.07 -1.01
CA GLY A 116 8.45 9.44 -1.31
C GLY A 116 8.82 10.45 -0.23
N LYS A 117 8.37 11.70 -0.42
CA LYS A 117 8.66 12.83 0.47
C LYS A 117 7.58 13.01 1.55
N ILE A 118 6.31 12.69 1.24
CA ILE A 118 5.23 12.71 2.22
C ILE A 118 5.44 11.55 3.19
N LYS A 119 5.36 11.82 4.50
CA LYS A 119 5.59 10.78 5.50
C LYS A 119 4.52 9.69 5.40
N THR A 120 4.98 8.45 5.28
CA THR A 120 4.13 7.26 5.27
C THR A 120 4.62 6.26 6.31
N THR A 121 3.68 5.71 7.08
CA THR A 121 3.95 4.77 8.16
C THR A 121 3.08 3.54 7.98
N HIS A 122 3.72 2.37 7.89
CA HIS A 122 3.01 1.11 8.00
C HIS A 122 2.74 0.80 9.47
N LYS A 123 1.54 0.32 9.77
CA LYS A 123 1.10 -0.08 11.10
C LYS A 123 1.02 -1.59 11.12
N SER A 124 1.95 -2.20 11.85
CA SER A 124 1.93 -3.64 12.08
C SER A 124 0.66 -4.03 12.82
N PHE A 125 0.14 -5.20 12.47
CA PHE A 125 -1.10 -5.73 13.01
C PHE A 125 -0.96 -7.22 13.29
N ASN A 126 -1.69 -7.71 14.28
CA ASN A 126 -1.72 -9.13 14.59
C ASN A 126 -3.07 -9.71 14.20
N GLN A 127 -3.02 -10.78 13.42
CA GLN A 127 -4.19 -11.56 13.07
C GLN A 127 -4.40 -12.65 14.12
N THR A 128 -5.64 -12.78 14.60
CA THR A 128 -6.03 -13.83 15.55
C THR A 128 -7.30 -14.51 15.08
N ASN A 129 -7.53 -15.74 15.53
CA ASN A 129 -8.78 -16.45 15.22
C ASN A 129 -9.98 -15.73 15.85
N VAL A 130 -11.12 -15.79 15.18
CA VAL A 130 -12.40 -15.35 15.77
C VAL A 130 -12.80 -16.27 16.92
N ASN A 131 -13.53 -15.75 17.90
CA ASN A 131 -14.09 -16.49 19.02
C ASN A 131 -15.63 -16.58 18.93
N THR A 132 -16.26 -17.26 19.89
CA THR A 132 -17.72 -17.45 19.90
C THR A 132 -18.52 -16.14 19.88
N THR A 133 -18.06 -15.09 20.57
CA THR A 133 -18.76 -13.80 20.57
C THR A 133 -18.66 -13.06 19.25
N ASP A 134 -17.52 -13.17 18.56
CA ASP A 134 -17.27 -12.54 17.26
C ASP A 134 -18.28 -12.99 16.19
N TRP A 135 -18.68 -14.27 16.23
CA TRP A 135 -19.68 -14.84 15.33
C TRP A 135 -21.02 -14.10 15.37
N THR A 136 -21.37 -13.46 16.49
CA THR A 136 -22.57 -12.61 16.56
C THR A 136 -22.53 -11.48 15.54
N TYR A 137 -21.37 -10.87 15.31
CA TYR A 137 -21.21 -9.76 14.35
C TYR A 137 -21.04 -10.26 12.93
N ILE A 138 -20.33 -11.38 12.75
CA ILE A 138 -20.14 -12.03 11.45
C ILE A 138 -21.48 -12.49 10.88
N HIS A 139 -22.28 -13.22 11.66
CA HIS A 139 -23.59 -13.68 11.22
C HIS A 139 -24.51 -12.50 10.87
N LYS A 140 -24.50 -11.40 11.64
CA LYS A 140 -25.26 -10.19 11.25
C LYS A 140 -24.91 -9.67 9.87
N VAL A 141 -23.64 -9.71 9.47
CA VAL A 141 -23.23 -9.32 8.10
C VAL A 141 -23.69 -10.37 7.10
N LEU A 142 -23.40 -11.65 7.33
CA LEU A 142 -23.72 -12.71 6.37
C LEU A 142 -25.25 -12.88 6.17
N ASP A 143 -26.03 -12.72 7.24
CA ASP A 143 -27.50 -12.71 7.22
C ASP A 143 -28.04 -11.53 6.41
N HIS A 144 -27.43 -10.34 6.53
CA HIS A 144 -27.80 -9.17 5.72
C HIS A 144 -27.66 -9.43 4.20
N TYR A 145 -26.72 -10.30 3.84
CA TYR A 145 -26.48 -10.73 2.45
C TYR A 145 -27.22 -12.02 2.07
N ASN A 146 -28.14 -12.51 2.91
CA ASN A 146 -28.95 -13.72 2.70
C ASN A 146 -28.13 -15.00 2.48
N ILE A 147 -26.96 -15.12 3.12
CA ILE A 147 -26.14 -16.34 3.03
C ILE A 147 -26.75 -17.41 3.95
N PRO A 148 -27.05 -18.63 3.48
CA PRO A 148 -27.63 -19.69 4.32
C PRO A 148 -26.74 -20.13 5.48
N ARG A 149 -27.31 -20.55 6.62
CA ARG A 149 -26.56 -20.79 7.85
C ARG A 149 -25.57 -21.96 7.76
N ASP A 150 -25.90 -22.98 6.98
CA ASP A 150 -25.02 -24.08 6.62
C ASP A 150 -23.78 -23.57 5.87
N VAL A 151 -23.95 -22.67 4.90
CA VAL A 151 -22.84 -22.03 4.18
C VAL A 151 -22.01 -21.12 5.09
N GLN A 152 -22.66 -20.34 5.97
CA GLN A 152 -21.96 -19.46 6.91
C GLN A 152 -21.05 -20.23 7.88
N ASN A 153 -21.46 -21.44 8.27
CA ASN A 153 -20.72 -22.29 9.21
C ASN A 153 -19.60 -23.08 8.51
N ASP A 154 -19.66 -23.20 7.19
CA ASP A 154 -18.64 -23.86 6.36
C ASP A 154 -17.53 -22.88 5.94
N TYR A 155 -16.93 -22.17 6.90
CA TYR A 155 -15.85 -21.23 6.62
C TYR A 155 -14.51 -21.96 6.53
N THR A 156 -13.66 -21.50 5.61
CA THR A 156 -12.26 -21.96 5.50
C THR A 156 -11.33 -21.04 6.28
N TYR A 157 -11.70 -19.76 6.39
CA TYR A 157 -10.92 -18.75 7.08
C TYR A 157 -11.83 -17.77 7.81
N ALA A 158 -11.51 -17.52 9.09
CA ALA A 158 -12.19 -16.56 9.92
C ALA A 158 -11.22 -15.97 10.94
N PHE A 159 -10.80 -14.74 10.70
CA PHE A 159 -9.83 -14.03 11.54
C PHE A 159 -10.31 -12.65 11.92
N LYS A 160 -9.66 -12.10 12.93
CA LYS A 160 -9.82 -10.71 13.35
C LYS A 160 -8.51 -9.98 13.55
N VAL A 161 -8.59 -8.67 13.39
CA VAL A 161 -7.54 -7.70 13.67
C VAL A 161 -8.14 -6.56 14.50
N ASN A 162 -7.55 -6.27 15.65
CA ASN A 162 -7.93 -5.12 16.48
C ASN A 162 -6.99 -3.95 16.18
N TYR A 163 -7.56 -2.81 15.82
CA TYR A 163 -6.81 -1.60 15.50
C TYR A 163 -7.75 -0.38 15.48
N ASP A 164 -7.24 0.80 15.83
CA ASP A 164 -7.92 2.09 15.68
C ASP A 164 -7.90 2.55 14.21
N PHE A 165 -8.85 2.06 13.41
CA PHE A 165 -8.88 2.28 11.96
C PHE A 165 -9.39 3.67 11.58
N ASP A 166 -10.28 4.26 12.38
CA ASP A 166 -10.83 5.60 12.14
C ASP A 166 -10.10 6.74 12.88
N ASN A 167 -9.08 6.39 13.66
CA ASN A 167 -8.19 7.28 14.39
C ASN A 167 -8.91 8.09 15.51
N ASP A 168 -9.88 7.48 16.20
CA ASP A 168 -10.60 8.07 17.33
C ASP A 168 -9.95 7.75 18.71
N ASN A 169 -8.82 7.03 18.70
CA ASN A 169 -8.09 6.46 19.85
C ASN A 169 -8.82 5.30 20.56
N LYS A 170 -9.73 4.60 19.89
CA LYS A 170 -10.27 3.32 20.33
C LYS A 170 -10.06 2.28 19.26
N ASP A 171 -9.79 1.05 19.67
CA ASP A 171 -9.64 -0.04 18.71
C ASP A 171 -11.01 -0.51 18.23
N GLU A 172 -11.17 -0.67 16.91
CA GLU A 172 -12.24 -1.45 16.32
C GLU A 172 -11.76 -2.86 15.97
N VAL A 173 -12.72 -3.75 15.68
CA VAL A 173 -12.45 -5.13 15.27
C VAL A 173 -12.73 -5.29 13.78
N MET A 174 -11.68 -5.49 12.99
CA MET A 174 -11.84 -5.97 11.61
C MET A 174 -12.01 -7.48 11.60
N TYR A 175 -13.02 -7.96 10.88
CA TYR A 175 -13.25 -9.36 10.60
C TYR A 175 -12.95 -9.66 9.13
N ILE A 176 -12.24 -10.76 8.90
CA ILE A 176 -11.93 -11.30 7.57
C ILE A 176 -12.49 -12.73 7.56
N VAL A 177 -13.51 -12.99 6.76
CA VAL A 177 -14.23 -14.26 6.76
C VAL A 177 -14.51 -14.72 5.33
N SER A 178 -14.27 -16.01 5.07
CA SER A 178 -14.40 -16.60 3.74
C SER A 178 -14.64 -18.11 3.84
N ASN A 179 -15.36 -18.67 2.87
CA ASN A 179 -15.41 -20.12 2.61
C ASN A 179 -14.78 -20.50 1.26
N LEU A 180 -14.13 -19.56 0.57
CA LEU A 180 -13.34 -19.89 -0.62
C LEU A 180 -12.20 -20.85 -0.31
N PHE A 181 -11.81 -21.60 -1.33
CA PHE A 181 -10.82 -22.68 -1.26
C PHE A 181 -11.21 -23.81 -0.32
N SER A 182 -12.52 -24.02 -0.14
CA SER A 182 -13.05 -25.23 0.48
C SER A 182 -12.65 -26.45 -0.34
N ASP A 183 -12.34 -27.56 0.33
CA ASP A 183 -11.92 -28.83 -0.26
C ASP A 183 -13.10 -29.68 -0.76
N HIS A 184 -14.31 -29.17 -0.63
CA HIS A 184 -15.55 -29.79 -1.07
C HIS A 184 -16.46 -28.77 -1.78
N ASP A 185 -17.52 -29.29 -2.40
CA ASP A 185 -18.50 -28.48 -3.12
C ASP A 185 -19.38 -27.70 -2.14
N VAL A 186 -19.50 -26.41 -2.38
CA VAL A 186 -20.35 -25.49 -1.61
C VAL A 186 -21.40 -24.88 -2.52
N SER A 187 -22.62 -24.78 -2.00
CA SER A 187 -23.77 -24.23 -2.76
C SER A 187 -23.59 -22.76 -3.12
N SER A 188 -22.79 -22.03 -2.35
CA SER A 188 -22.32 -20.68 -2.66
C SER A 188 -21.01 -20.40 -1.94
N SER A 189 -20.21 -19.48 -2.48
CA SER A 189 -18.99 -19.02 -1.81
C SER A 189 -19.06 -17.55 -1.47
N TYR A 190 -18.29 -17.12 -0.47
CA TYR A 190 -18.23 -15.74 -0.04
C TYR A 190 -16.84 -15.36 0.46
N SER A 191 -16.55 -14.06 0.40
CA SER A 191 -15.40 -13.44 1.05
C SER A 191 -15.75 -12.03 1.48
N PHE A 192 -15.54 -11.74 2.77
CA PHE A 192 -15.88 -10.48 3.40
C PHE A 192 -14.72 -9.96 4.24
N ILE A 193 -14.52 -8.64 4.17
CA ILE A 193 -13.72 -7.85 5.10
C ILE A 193 -14.63 -6.72 5.59
N PHE A 194 -14.83 -6.62 6.89
CA PHE A 194 -15.63 -5.55 7.49
C PHE A 194 -15.10 -5.19 8.87
N VAL A 195 -15.39 -3.97 9.31
CA VAL A 195 -15.02 -3.48 10.65
C VAL A 195 -16.27 -3.37 11.51
N ASN A 196 -16.22 -3.92 12.71
CA ASN A 196 -17.21 -3.71 13.75
C ASN A 196 -16.71 -2.63 14.70
N ASP A 197 -17.49 -1.56 14.80
CA ASP A 197 -17.29 -0.48 15.74
C ASP A 197 -18.51 -0.43 16.66
N ASN A 198 -18.35 -0.98 17.88
CA ASN A 198 -19.40 -1.01 18.90
C ASN A 198 -20.75 -1.55 18.40
N GLY A 199 -20.71 -2.63 17.61
CA GLY A 199 -21.91 -3.26 17.05
C GLY A 199 -22.34 -2.71 15.68
N ASN A 200 -21.74 -1.61 15.21
CA ASN A 200 -21.97 -1.07 13.87
C ASN A 200 -20.99 -1.72 12.87
N ASN A 201 -21.53 -2.58 12.00
CA ASN A 201 -20.75 -3.23 10.96
C ASN A 201 -20.58 -2.31 9.73
N LYS A 202 -19.32 -2.05 9.36
CA LYS A 202 -18.92 -1.23 8.21
C LYS A 202 -18.16 -2.11 7.22
N VAL A 203 -18.81 -2.52 6.12
CA VAL A 203 -18.21 -3.40 5.10
C VAL A 203 -17.14 -2.64 4.31
N ILE A 204 -15.96 -3.25 4.15
CA ILE A 204 -14.86 -2.77 3.31
C ILE A 204 -14.90 -3.50 1.97
N TYR A 205 -14.96 -4.83 2.04
CA TYR A 205 -15.06 -5.72 0.89
C TYR A 205 -16.10 -6.78 1.19
N GLY A 206 -16.94 -7.11 0.20
CA GLY A 206 -17.93 -8.16 0.33
C GLY A 206 -18.31 -8.67 -1.04
N LYS A 207 -18.13 -9.98 -1.25
CA LYS A 207 -18.51 -10.63 -2.49
C LYS A 207 -19.07 -12.02 -2.21
N ILE A 208 -20.16 -12.32 -2.90
CA ILE A 208 -20.80 -13.63 -2.92
C ILE A 208 -20.65 -14.17 -4.33
N TYR A 209 -20.37 -15.45 -4.43
CA TYR A 209 -20.18 -16.18 -5.66
C TYR A 209 -21.17 -17.33 -5.72
N GLY A 210 -21.61 -17.64 -6.94
CA GLY A 210 -22.48 -18.78 -7.18
C GLY A 210 -21.75 -20.11 -6.96
N GLU A 211 -22.50 -21.19 -7.15
CA GLU A 211 -22.02 -22.56 -7.11
C GLU A 211 -20.79 -22.77 -8.02
N GLY A 212 -19.83 -23.58 -7.57
CA GLY A 212 -18.60 -23.90 -8.30
C GLY A 212 -17.53 -22.79 -8.32
N ALA A 213 -17.76 -21.66 -7.63
CA ALA A 213 -16.80 -20.57 -7.56
C ALA A 213 -15.82 -20.67 -6.39
N ASN A 214 -15.88 -21.73 -5.58
CA ASN A 214 -15.01 -21.95 -4.41
C ASN A 214 -13.51 -21.91 -4.75
N LEU A 215 -13.12 -22.42 -5.93
CA LEU A 215 -11.72 -22.43 -6.38
C LEU A 215 -11.34 -21.27 -7.30
N SER A 216 -12.30 -20.46 -7.76
CA SER A 216 -12.04 -19.36 -8.69
C SER A 216 -12.30 -17.96 -8.09
N GLY A 217 -13.05 -17.88 -7.00
CA GLY A 217 -13.36 -16.64 -6.32
C GLY A 217 -12.12 -15.96 -5.71
N CYS A 218 -12.24 -14.66 -5.45
CA CYS A 218 -11.23 -13.89 -4.73
C CYS A 218 -11.36 -14.15 -3.23
N TYR A 219 -10.32 -14.73 -2.65
CA TYR A 219 -10.05 -14.71 -1.23
C TYR A 219 -9.47 -13.34 -0.86
N ALA A 220 -10.31 -12.46 -0.31
CA ALA A 220 -9.89 -11.14 0.13
C ALA A 220 -9.30 -11.20 1.54
N TYR A 221 -8.15 -10.55 1.74
CA TYR A 221 -7.52 -10.41 3.05
C TYR A 221 -6.90 -9.01 3.24
N LEU A 222 -6.65 -8.66 4.50
CA LEU A 222 -5.96 -7.44 4.88
C LEU A 222 -4.47 -7.56 4.53
N TYR A 223 -4.01 -6.70 3.63
CA TYR A 223 -2.63 -6.67 3.20
C TYR A 223 -1.78 -5.67 4.00
N GLY A 224 -2.34 -4.50 4.32
CA GLY A 224 -1.61 -3.43 4.99
C GLY A 224 -2.50 -2.37 5.61
N ILE A 225 -2.03 -1.77 6.70
CA ILE A 225 -2.62 -0.58 7.33
C ILE A 225 -1.58 0.54 7.25
N ILE A 226 -1.91 1.60 6.53
CA ILE A 226 -0.97 2.68 6.21
C ILE A 226 -1.51 4.00 6.71
N GLU A 227 -0.66 4.79 7.35
CA GLU A 227 -0.94 6.19 7.64
C GLU A 227 -0.12 7.08 6.71
N VAL A 228 -0.82 7.90 5.90
CA VAL A 228 -0.19 8.92 5.06
C VAL A 228 -0.44 10.30 5.63
N GLU A 229 0.63 11.05 5.83
CA GLU A 229 0.57 12.44 6.28
C GLU A 229 -0.32 13.29 5.36
N GLY A 230 -1.19 14.08 5.97
CA GLY A 230 -2.14 14.93 5.25
C GLY A 230 -3.40 14.20 4.75
N THR A 231 -3.60 12.94 5.13
CA THR A 231 -4.90 12.23 5.00
C THR A 231 -5.63 12.17 6.35
N LYS A 232 -6.93 11.83 6.34
CA LYS A 232 -7.74 11.68 7.57
C LYS A 232 -7.97 10.19 7.82
N GLY A 233 -7.39 9.63 8.87
CA GLY A 233 -7.53 8.22 9.19
C GLY A 233 -6.59 7.30 8.42
N SER A 234 -6.61 6.03 8.78
CA SER A 234 -5.77 4.99 8.19
C SER A 234 -6.26 4.60 6.78
N GLN A 235 -5.32 4.25 5.91
CA GLN A 235 -5.57 3.63 4.62
C GLN A 235 -5.42 2.12 4.76
N ILE A 236 -6.43 1.39 4.30
CA ILE A 236 -6.47 -0.06 4.35
C ILE A 236 -6.18 -0.58 2.95
N ILE A 237 -5.17 -1.43 2.84
CA ILE A 237 -4.86 -2.16 1.61
C ILE A 237 -5.43 -3.56 1.76
N THR A 238 -6.28 -3.98 0.82
CA THR A 238 -6.75 -5.35 0.71
C THR A 238 -6.16 -5.99 -0.53
N LYS A 239 -5.90 -7.29 -0.46
CA LYS A 239 -5.54 -8.09 -1.63
C LYS A 239 -6.55 -9.22 -1.82
N CYS A 240 -6.88 -9.49 -3.08
CA CYS A 240 -7.63 -10.63 -3.56
C CYS A 240 -6.67 -11.67 -4.12
N SER A 241 -6.58 -12.85 -3.50
CA SER A 241 -5.85 -13.99 -4.05
C SER A 241 -6.81 -14.94 -4.76
N HIS A 242 -6.35 -15.52 -5.87
CA HIS A 242 -7.08 -16.53 -6.66
C HIS A 242 -6.23 -17.81 -6.80
N TYR A 243 -6.88 -19.00 -6.75
CA TYR A 243 -6.16 -20.28 -6.77
C TYR A 243 -5.55 -20.64 -8.14
N SER A 244 -6.26 -20.35 -9.25
CA SER A 244 -5.95 -20.93 -10.58
C SER A 244 -5.79 -19.91 -11.71
N VAL A 245 -5.86 -18.61 -11.46
CA VAL A 245 -5.86 -17.60 -12.52
C VAL A 245 -4.57 -16.80 -12.45
N GLY A 246 -3.70 -16.95 -13.46
CA GLY A 246 -2.38 -16.32 -13.48
C GLY A 246 -2.44 -14.83 -13.17
N ASN A 247 -1.67 -14.39 -12.16
CA ASN A 247 -1.47 -13.00 -11.73
C ASN A 247 -2.68 -12.06 -11.91
N ASN A 248 -3.86 -12.48 -11.45
CA ASN A 248 -5.05 -11.63 -11.37
C ASN A 248 -5.27 -11.12 -9.94
N ASP A 249 -4.18 -10.90 -9.19
CA ASP A 249 -4.28 -10.36 -7.84
C ASP A 249 -4.91 -8.97 -7.92
N GLU A 250 -6.00 -8.79 -7.19
CA GLU A 250 -6.71 -7.50 -7.16
C GLU A 250 -6.36 -6.76 -5.88
N TYR A 251 -6.09 -5.46 -6.00
CA TYR A 251 -5.66 -4.62 -4.90
C TYR A 251 -6.66 -3.49 -4.70
N GLY A 252 -7.15 -3.33 -3.47
CA GLY A 252 -8.02 -2.23 -3.08
C GLY A 252 -7.35 -1.34 -2.06
N LEU A 253 -7.46 -0.02 -2.24
CA LEU A 253 -7.05 0.98 -1.26
C LEU A 253 -8.32 1.66 -0.72
N TYR A 254 -8.55 1.57 0.58
CA TYR A 254 -9.73 2.10 1.24
C TYR A 254 -9.36 3.12 2.32
N GLN A 255 -10.29 4.02 2.63
CA GLN A 255 -10.16 4.97 3.74
C GLN A 255 -11.52 5.19 4.40
N PHE A 256 -11.53 5.33 5.72
CA PHE A 256 -12.74 5.68 6.46
C PHE A 256 -13.09 7.16 6.24
N ASN A 257 -14.28 7.42 5.72
CA ASN A 257 -14.79 8.76 5.49
C ASN A 257 -16.33 8.77 5.48
N ASN A 258 -16.93 9.77 6.12
CA ASN A 258 -18.39 9.91 6.25
C ASN A 258 -19.04 8.63 6.82
N ASN A 259 -18.50 8.11 7.92
CA ASN A 259 -18.99 6.94 8.64
C ASN A 259 -18.99 5.62 7.84
N LYS A 260 -18.17 5.51 6.78
CA LYS A 260 -18.01 4.29 5.99
C LYS A 260 -16.62 4.18 5.39
N TYR A 261 -16.21 2.97 5.04
CA TYR A 261 -15.00 2.77 4.24
C TYR A 261 -15.31 3.02 2.76
N GLN A 262 -14.51 3.90 2.15
CA GLN A 262 -14.64 4.27 0.76
C GLN A 262 -13.46 3.70 -0.02
N LEU A 263 -13.75 3.03 -1.13
CA LEU A 263 -12.75 2.62 -2.10
C LEU A 263 -12.15 3.87 -2.76
N LEU A 264 -10.86 4.08 -2.55
CA LEU A 264 -10.10 5.19 -3.15
C LEU A 264 -9.53 4.80 -4.51
N LEU A 265 -8.91 3.63 -4.58
CA LEU A 265 -8.29 3.07 -5.78
C LEU A 265 -8.48 1.57 -5.81
N TYR A 266 -8.55 1.05 -7.03
CA TYR A 266 -8.61 -0.38 -7.30
C TYR A 266 -7.69 -0.69 -8.47
N SER A 267 -6.96 -1.79 -8.37
CA SER A 267 -6.09 -2.32 -9.43
C SER A 267 -6.35 -3.81 -9.59
N LYS A 268 -6.28 -4.27 -10.83
CA LYS A 268 -6.15 -5.68 -11.22
C LYS A 268 -4.82 -5.85 -11.94
#